data_AF-A0A7S0PMK6-F1
#
_entry.id   AF-A0A7S0PMK6-F1
#
_cell.length_a   1.000
_cell.length_b   1.000
_cell.length_c   1.000
_cell.angle_alpha   90.00
_cell.angle_beta   90.00
_cell.angle_gamma   90.00
#
_symmetry.space_group_name_H-M   'P 1'
#
loop_
_entity.id
_entity.type
_entity.pdbx_description
1 polymer ?
#
loop_
_entity_poly.entity_id
_entity_poly.type
_entity_poly.pdbx_seq_one_letter_code
_entity_poly.pdbx_strand_id
1 'polypeptide(L)'
;GDTVVIGAWADDDNEYNSGSAYVFTFPFPNCDASAPPANGAVGDCTSELESGSSCQPTCDPGYAASGPSTCEQGYLRPAFCIMYPQRAKLTGSYTGTSMMGRGDMSIDGDTIVVGVPYRSSGSASYVGEAYVYVRDTPGDLASGW
;
A
#
# COMPACT_ATOMS: atom_id res chain seq x y z
N GLY A 1 23.27 10.15 16.87
CA GLY A 1 22.37 11.20 17.36
C GLY A 1 21.15 11.19 16.49
N ASP A 2 19.97 11.26 17.10
CA ASP A 2 18.64 11.31 16.47
C ASP A 2 18.20 12.74 16.11
N THR A 3 19.03 13.72 16.48
CA THR A 3 18.75 15.14 16.39
C THR A 3 19.62 15.77 15.31
N VAL A 4 18.99 16.45 14.37
CA VAL A 4 19.61 17.27 13.33
C VAL A 4 19.39 18.75 13.69
N VAL A 5 20.46 19.54 13.59
CA VAL A 5 20.39 20.98 13.77
C VAL A 5 20.73 21.65 12.44
N ILE A 6 19.83 22.48 11.94
CA ILE A 6 20.01 23.24 10.69
C ILE A 6 20.08 24.72 11.04
N GLY A 7 21.16 25.38 10.64
CA GLY A 7 21.29 26.83 10.78
C GLY A 7 20.70 27.56 9.57
N ALA A 8 19.92 28.61 9.83
CA ALA A 8 19.44 29.56 8.84
C ALA A 8 19.97 30.95 9.22
N TRP A 9 21.14 31.30 8.69
CA TRP A 9 21.91 32.49 9.12
C TRP A 9 21.28 33.85 8.76
N ALA A 10 20.30 33.86 7.86
CA ALA A 10 19.60 35.05 7.35
C ALA A 10 18.09 34.98 7.64
N ASP A 11 17.71 34.21 8.65
CA ASP A 11 16.33 34.11 9.10
C ASP A 11 15.91 35.41 9.80
N ASP A 12 14.67 35.86 9.58
CA ASP A 12 14.21 37.20 9.97
C ASP A 12 13.17 37.19 11.11
N ASP A 13 12.96 36.03 11.75
CA ASP A 13 11.93 35.84 12.77
C ASP A 13 12.05 36.81 13.96
N ASN A 14 13.27 37.30 14.25
CA ASN A 14 13.53 38.29 15.29
C ASN A 14 14.40 39.45 14.79
N GLU A 15 13.94 40.13 13.72
CA GLU A 15 14.59 41.23 12.99
C GLU A 15 15.46 40.78 11.80
N TYR A 16 15.85 41.74 10.96
CA TYR A 16 16.57 41.51 9.70
C TYR A 16 17.93 40.81 9.90
N ASN A 17 18.08 39.65 9.27
CA ASN A 17 19.17 38.69 9.37
C ASN A 17 19.52 38.31 10.82
N SER A 18 18.51 38.19 11.68
CA SER A 18 18.71 37.77 13.08
C SER A 18 19.22 36.33 13.20
N GLY A 19 18.88 35.49 12.22
CA GLY A 19 19.30 34.11 12.13
C GLY A 19 18.55 33.20 13.10
N SER A 20 18.34 31.95 12.67
CA SER A 20 17.62 30.93 13.43
C SER A 20 18.37 29.59 13.37
N ALA A 21 18.13 28.74 14.37
CA ALA A 21 18.57 27.35 14.36
C ALA A 21 17.35 26.44 14.55
N TYR A 22 17.16 25.51 13.64
CA TYR A 22 16.05 24.57 13.63
C TYR A 22 16.54 23.22 14.13
N VAL A 23 15.86 22.69 15.16
CA VAL A 23 16.17 21.39 15.76
C VAL A 23 15.11 20.39 15.32
N PHE A 24 15.53 19.37 14.60
CA PHE A 24 14.68 18.26 14.17
C PHE A 24 15.11 17.01 14.91
N THR A 25 14.23 16.43 15.71
CA THR A 25 14.44 15.10 16.30
C THR A 25 13.67 14.09 15.47
N PHE A 26 14.39 13.16 14.85
CA PHE A 26 13.75 11.98 14.30
C PHE A 26 13.44 11.06 15.48
N PRO A 27 12.17 10.71 15.75
CA PRO A 27 11.91 9.58 16.62
C PRO A 27 12.41 8.36 15.86
N PHE A 28 13.65 7.95 16.12
CA PHE A 28 14.01 6.56 16.00
C PHE A 28 13.59 5.96 17.33
N PRO A 29 12.34 5.48 17.48
CA PRO A 29 11.98 4.80 18.69
C PRO A 29 12.97 3.66 18.85
N ASN A 30 13.49 3.57 20.06
CA ASN A 30 14.35 2.54 20.61
C ASN A 30 13.72 1.15 20.46
N CYS A 31 13.61 0.64 19.25
CA CYS A 31 12.93 -0.62 18.91
C CYS A 31 11.61 -0.86 19.66
N ASP A 32 10.93 0.23 20.02
CA ASP A 32 9.61 0.24 20.61
C ASP A 32 8.59 0.30 19.47
N ALA A 33 8.05 -0.86 19.14
CA ALA A 33 7.03 -1.04 18.12
C ALA A 33 5.63 -1.19 18.75
N SER A 34 5.44 -0.77 20.00
CA SER A 34 4.16 -0.91 20.72
C SER A 34 3.07 0.06 20.23
N ALA A 35 3.48 1.15 19.58
CA ALA A 35 2.54 2.09 18.98
C ALA A 35 1.94 1.51 17.68
N PRO A 36 0.60 1.39 17.57
CA PRO A 36 -0.02 0.90 16.35
C PRO A 36 0.16 1.89 15.19
N PRO A 37 0.31 1.41 13.94
CA PRO A 37 0.30 2.28 12.78
C PRO A 37 -1.10 2.86 12.53
N ALA A 38 -1.19 3.95 11.76
CA ALA A 38 -2.48 4.47 11.31
C ALA A 38 -3.20 3.43 10.44
N ASN A 39 -4.51 3.28 10.62
CA ASN A 39 -5.35 2.26 9.96
C ASN A 39 -4.88 0.83 10.24
N GLY A 40 -4.48 0.58 11.48
CA GLY A 40 -4.09 -0.74 11.96
C GLY A 40 -3.97 -0.82 13.47
N ALA A 41 -3.63 -2.01 13.93
CA ALA A 41 -3.33 -2.38 15.29
C ALA A 41 -1.87 -2.88 15.41
N VAL A 42 -1.38 -2.97 16.64
CA VAL A 42 0.01 -3.34 16.94
C VAL A 42 0.43 -4.72 16.38
N GLY A 43 -0.53 -5.62 16.17
CA GLY A 43 -0.25 -6.97 15.70
C GLY A 43 0.56 -7.76 16.73
N ASP A 44 1.65 -8.40 16.30
CA ASP A 44 2.58 -9.10 17.19
C ASP A 44 3.75 -8.21 17.67
N CYS A 45 3.75 -6.94 17.30
CA CYS A 45 4.77 -5.99 17.73
C CYS A 45 4.68 -5.69 19.24
N THR A 46 5.84 -5.44 19.85
CA THR A 46 5.98 -5.13 21.27
C THR A 46 6.91 -3.92 21.47
N SER A 47 7.04 -3.45 22.71
CA SER A 47 7.94 -2.34 23.05
C SER A 47 9.42 -2.71 23.10
N GLU A 48 9.74 -4.01 23.01
CA GLU A 48 11.12 -4.51 23.10
C GLU A 48 11.40 -5.44 21.91
N LEU A 49 11.73 -4.84 20.76
CA LEU A 49 12.33 -5.60 19.67
C LEU A 49 13.86 -5.66 19.86
N GLU A 50 14.39 -6.86 20.00
CA GLU A 50 15.84 -7.09 19.96
C GLU A 50 16.42 -6.66 18.60
N SER A 51 17.65 -6.14 18.60
CA SER A 51 18.33 -5.77 17.35
C SER A 51 18.48 -6.99 16.42
N GLY A 52 18.03 -6.84 15.17
CA GLY A 52 17.93 -7.88 14.16
C GLY A 52 16.55 -8.55 14.08
N SER A 53 15.64 -8.23 15.00
CA SER A 53 14.28 -8.81 15.03
C SER A 53 13.30 -8.02 14.16
N SER A 54 12.17 -8.66 13.89
CA SER A 54 11.06 -8.08 13.13
C SER A 54 9.71 -8.48 13.71
N CYS A 55 8.71 -7.64 13.51
CA CYS A 55 7.32 -7.90 13.89
C CYS A 55 6.37 -7.40 12.79
N GLN A 56 5.14 -7.87 12.80
CA GLN A 56 4.11 -7.59 11.81
C GLN A 56 2.91 -6.87 12.46
N PRO A 57 2.69 -5.57 12.16
CA PRO A 57 1.44 -4.93 12.53
C PRO A 57 0.26 -5.56 11.78
N THR A 58 -0.92 -5.50 12.38
CA THR A 58 -2.18 -5.90 11.74
C THR A 58 -2.84 -4.68 11.14
N CYS A 59 -3.26 -4.72 9.88
CA CYS A 59 -3.94 -3.59 9.23
C CYS A 59 -5.45 -3.74 9.26
N ASP A 60 -6.14 -2.61 9.33
CA ASP A 60 -7.60 -2.56 9.28
C ASP A 60 -8.12 -3.06 7.91
N PRO A 61 -9.38 -3.54 7.82
CA PRO A 61 -9.98 -3.92 6.55
C PRO A 61 -9.85 -2.81 5.50
N GLY A 62 -9.35 -3.16 4.31
CA GLY A 62 -9.06 -2.19 3.24
C GLY A 62 -7.59 -1.75 3.17
N TYR A 63 -6.75 -2.17 4.12
CA TYR A 63 -5.33 -1.86 4.18
C TYR A 63 -4.47 -3.12 4.25
N ALA A 64 -3.26 -3.05 3.71
CA ALA A 64 -2.22 -4.06 3.82
C ALA A 64 -0.97 -3.46 4.47
N ALA A 65 -0.21 -4.25 5.21
CA ALA A 65 1.06 -3.80 5.75
C ALA A 65 2.08 -3.60 4.62
N SER A 66 2.88 -2.54 4.70
CA SER A 66 3.99 -2.27 3.78
C SER A 66 5.12 -3.29 3.87
N GLY A 67 5.11 -4.13 4.90
CA GLY A 67 6.12 -5.13 5.25
C GLY A 67 6.10 -5.39 6.76
N PRO A 68 7.10 -6.10 7.31
CA PRO A 68 7.33 -6.15 8.74
C PRO A 68 8.02 -4.86 9.23
N SER A 69 7.75 -4.49 10.48
CA SER A 69 8.62 -3.55 11.21
C SER A 69 9.90 -4.27 11.58
N THR A 70 11.07 -3.67 11.32
CA THR A 70 12.38 -4.27 11.66
C THR A 70 13.16 -3.40 12.63
N CYS A 71 13.88 -4.01 13.56
CA CYS A 71 14.82 -3.33 14.43
C CYS A 71 16.24 -3.68 13.97
N GLU A 72 17.06 -2.70 13.61
CA GLU A 72 18.46 -2.91 13.21
C GLU A 72 19.38 -1.99 13.99
N GLN A 73 20.28 -2.54 14.80
CA GLN A 73 21.26 -1.78 15.59
C GLN A 73 20.62 -0.69 16.49
N GLY A 74 19.46 -1.01 17.08
CA GLY A 74 18.69 -0.09 17.92
C GLY A 74 17.83 0.92 17.16
N TYR A 75 17.75 0.79 15.83
CA TYR A 75 16.92 1.62 14.96
C TYR A 75 15.67 0.85 14.51
N LEU A 76 14.48 1.33 14.87
CA LEU A 76 13.23 0.78 14.36
C LEU A 76 12.93 1.35 12.96
N ARG A 77 12.70 0.45 12.00
CA ARG A 77 12.04 0.73 10.72
C ARG A 77 10.59 0.25 10.83
N PRO A 78 9.64 1.13 11.20
CA PRO A 78 8.25 0.72 11.35
C PRO A 78 7.61 0.44 9.98
N ALA A 79 6.72 -0.55 9.94
CA ALA A 79 5.81 -0.77 8.83
C ALA A 79 4.57 0.13 8.93
N PHE A 80 3.98 0.43 7.78
CA PHE A 80 2.79 1.26 7.66
C PHE A 80 1.66 0.45 7.04
N CYS A 81 0.42 0.73 7.45
CA CYS A 81 -0.74 0.20 6.75
C CYS A 81 -1.06 1.09 5.55
N ILE A 82 -0.87 0.54 4.36
CA ILE A 82 -1.19 1.19 3.08
C ILE A 82 -2.53 0.67 2.58
N MET A 83 -3.39 1.56 2.12
CA MET A 83 -4.65 1.17 1.49
C MET A 83 -4.35 0.20 0.35
N TYR A 84 -5.13 -0.86 0.15
CA TYR A 84 -4.92 -1.79 -0.96
C TYR A 84 -4.89 -0.99 -2.27
N PRO A 85 -3.71 -0.84 -2.91
CA PRO A 85 -3.65 -0.08 -4.14
C PRO A 85 -4.41 -0.88 -5.19
N GLN A 86 -5.19 -0.19 -6.01
CA GLN A 86 -5.74 -0.81 -7.20
C GLN A 86 -4.58 -1.38 -8.03
N ARG A 87 -4.49 -2.70 -8.14
CA ARG A 87 -3.37 -3.38 -8.82
C ARG A 87 -3.51 -3.39 -10.33
N ALA A 88 -4.75 -3.51 -10.82
CA ALA A 88 -5.05 -3.51 -12.24
C ALA A 88 -6.43 -2.94 -12.52
N LYS A 89 -6.61 -2.45 -13.75
CA LYS A 89 -7.92 -2.17 -14.33
C LYS A 89 -8.07 -3.09 -15.53
N LEU A 90 -8.86 -4.15 -15.38
CA LEU A 90 -9.11 -5.09 -16.47
C LEU A 90 -10.19 -4.51 -17.39
N THR A 91 -9.92 -4.50 -18.70
CA THR A 91 -10.86 -4.01 -19.71
C THR A 91 -11.03 -5.05 -20.81
N GLY A 92 -12.25 -5.17 -21.33
CA GLY A 92 -12.54 -5.99 -22.49
C GLY A 92 -12.05 -5.34 -23.80
N SER A 93 -11.92 -6.15 -24.86
CA SER A 93 -11.60 -5.66 -26.20
C SER A 93 -12.79 -5.01 -26.90
N TYR A 94 -14.02 -5.26 -26.45
CA TYR A 94 -15.22 -4.65 -26.99
C TYR A 94 -15.33 -3.17 -26.59
N THR A 95 -15.43 -2.29 -27.59
CA THR A 95 -15.45 -0.83 -27.40
C THR A 95 -16.85 -0.25 -27.19
N GLY A 96 -17.91 -1.08 -27.25
CA GLY A 96 -19.28 -0.67 -26.94
C GLY A 96 -19.66 -0.90 -25.47
N THR A 97 -20.91 -0.60 -25.12
CA THR A 97 -21.42 -0.81 -23.77
C THR A 97 -21.55 -2.30 -23.49
N SER A 98 -20.63 -2.87 -22.70
CA SER A 98 -20.61 -4.29 -22.36
C SER A 98 -21.14 -4.59 -20.96
N MET A 99 -21.15 -3.59 -20.06
CA MET A 99 -21.43 -3.79 -18.63
C MET A 99 -20.56 -4.91 -18.02
N MET A 100 -19.30 -4.98 -18.44
CA MET A 100 -18.31 -5.91 -17.88
C MET A 100 -18.31 -5.83 -16.35
N GLY A 101 -18.36 -6.99 -15.69
CA GLY A 101 -18.44 -7.07 -14.23
C GLY A 101 -19.85 -6.97 -13.64
N ARG A 102 -20.90 -6.84 -14.47
CA ARG A 102 -22.30 -6.98 -14.02
C ARG A 102 -22.75 -8.44 -13.93
N GLY A 103 -22.00 -9.37 -14.54
CA GLY A 103 -22.19 -10.81 -14.37
C GLY A 103 -21.31 -11.37 -13.25
N ASP A 104 -21.23 -12.70 -13.19
CA ASP A 104 -20.39 -13.39 -12.21
C ASP A 104 -18.91 -13.14 -12.46
N MET A 105 -18.15 -13.12 -11.38
CA MET A 105 -16.70 -12.97 -11.39
C MET A 105 -16.10 -14.11 -10.58
N SER A 106 -15.02 -14.68 -11.09
CA SER A 106 -14.26 -15.73 -10.40
C SER A 106 -12.78 -15.48 -10.58
N ILE A 107 -12.00 -15.90 -9.58
CA ILE A 107 -10.54 -15.87 -9.61
C ILE A 107 -10.03 -17.20 -9.07
N ASP A 108 -9.09 -17.80 -9.79
CA ASP A 108 -8.34 -18.97 -9.35
C ASP A 108 -6.86 -18.74 -9.65
N GLY A 109 -6.07 -18.56 -8.59
CA GLY A 109 -4.66 -18.18 -8.66
C GLY A 109 -4.41 -16.96 -9.55
N ASP A 110 -3.80 -17.23 -10.71
CA ASP A 110 -3.38 -16.23 -11.70
C ASP A 110 -4.38 -16.04 -12.84
N THR A 111 -5.58 -16.61 -12.75
CA THR A 111 -6.63 -16.47 -13.77
C THR A 111 -7.86 -15.79 -13.18
N ILE A 112 -8.30 -14.72 -13.83
CA ILE A 112 -9.57 -14.03 -13.53
C ILE A 112 -10.53 -14.25 -14.69
N VAL A 113 -11.77 -14.64 -14.37
CA VAL A 113 -12.88 -14.70 -15.34
C VAL A 113 -13.90 -13.64 -14.97
N VAL A 114 -14.22 -12.77 -15.93
CA VAL A 114 -15.22 -11.71 -15.77
C VAL A 114 -16.36 -11.92 -16.75
N GLY A 115 -17.56 -12.15 -16.22
CA GLY A 115 -18.78 -12.27 -17.00
C GLY A 115 -19.29 -10.94 -17.55
N VAL A 116 -19.81 -11.00 -18.77
CA VAL A 116 -20.36 -9.86 -19.51
C VAL A 116 -21.73 -10.24 -20.07
N PRO A 117 -22.75 -10.37 -19.21
CA PRO A 117 -24.05 -10.92 -19.61
C PRO A 117 -24.79 -10.03 -20.61
N TYR A 118 -24.43 -8.74 -20.69
CA TYR A 118 -25.14 -7.77 -21.53
C TYR A 118 -24.50 -7.53 -22.89
N ARG A 119 -23.48 -8.31 -23.26
CA ARG A 119 -22.83 -8.22 -24.57
C ARG A 119 -23.85 -8.59 -25.66
N SER A 120 -24.05 -7.67 -26.60
CA SER A 120 -24.84 -7.90 -27.82
C SER A 120 -23.91 -8.02 -29.03
N SER A 121 -24.30 -8.83 -30.01
CA SER A 121 -23.49 -9.06 -31.22
C SER A 121 -24.38 -9.13 -32.45
N GLY A 122 -24.17 -8.20 -33.39
CA GLY A 122 -25.06 -8.02 -34.54
C GLY A 122 -26.50 -7.75 -34.10
N SER A 123 -27.45 -8.52 -34.61
CA SER A 123 -28.87 -8.44 -34.25
C SER A 123 -29.24 -9.21 -32.98
N ALA A 124 -28.32 -9.99 -32.40
CA ALA A 124 -28.57 -10.79 -31.21
C ALA A 124 -28.25 -9.99 -29.94
N SER A 125 -29.28 -9.80 -29.10
CA SER A 125 -29.19 -9.08 -27.83
C SER A 125 -28.80 -10.03 -26.69
N TYR A 126 -27.97 -9.56 -25.76
CA TYR A 126 -27.59 -10.29 -24.53
C TYR A 126 -27.04 -11.70 -24.79
N VAL A 127 -26.26 -11.86 -25.86
CA VAL A 127 -25.60 -13.15 -26.18
C VAL A 127 -24.56 -13.54 -25.13
N GLY A 128 -24.11 -12.57 -24.32
CA GLY A 128 -23.09 -12.78 -23.31
C GLY A 128 -21.69 -12.86 -23.89
N GLU A 129 -20.72 -12.61 -23.03
CA GLU A 129 -19.30 -12.85 -23.27
C GLU A 129 -18.63 -13.09 -21.91
N ALA A 130 -17.44 -13.69 -21.92
CA ALA A 130 -16.57 -13.73 -20.76
C ALA A 130 -15.18 -13.26 -21.20
N TYR A 131 -14.56 -12.42 -20.37
CA TYR A 131 -13.14 -12.09 -20.51
C TYR A 131 -12.34 -12.92 -19.51
N VAL A 132 -11.24 -13.50 -19.98
CA VAL A 132 -10.28 -14.23 -19.16
C VAL A 132 -8.98 -13.44 -19.15
N TYR A 133 -8.50 -13.14 -17.95
CA TYR A 133 -7.24 -12.42 -17.73
C TYR A 133 -6.27 -13.36 -17.03
N VAL A 134 -5.00 -13.31 -17.44
CA VAL A 134 -3.94 -14.13 -16.87
C VAL A 134 -2.82 -13.22 -16.42
N ARG A 135 -2.33 -13.43 -15.20
CA ARG A 135 -1.20 -12.66 -14.69
C ARG A 135 -0.01 -12.74 -15.64
N ASP A 136 0.62 -11.61 -15.95
CA ASP A 136 1.79 -11.55 -16.86
C ASP A 136 2.94 -12.44 -16.36
N THR A 137 3.17 -12.43 -15.04
CA THR A 137 4.15 -13.28 -14.36
C THR A 137 3.43 -14.16 -13.34
N PRO A 138 3.14 -15.44 -13.66
CA PRO A 138 2.47 -16.35 -12.72
C PRO A 138 3.14 -16.40 -11.34
N GLY A 139 2.34 -16.32 -10.28
CA GLY A 139 2.78 -16.33 -8.88
C GLY A 139 3.31 -14.99 -8.33
N ASP A 140 3.54 -13.97 -9.16
CA ASP A 140 4.02 -12.66 -8.69
C ASP A 140 2.85 -11.69 -8.43
N LEU A 141 2.49 -11.52 -7.15
CA LEU A 141 1.41 -10.63 -6.74
C LEU A 141 1.63 -9.15 -7.11
N ALA A 142 2.86 -8.75 -7.44
CA ALA A 142 3.19 -7.40 -7.92
C ALA A 142 3.09 -7.25 -9.44
N SER A 143 2.97 -8.35 -10.20
CA SER A 143 2.88 -8.36 -11.66
C SER A 143 1.53 -7.86 -12.18
N GLY A 144 1.50 -7.49 -13.47
CA GLY A 144 0.31 -7.14 -14.24
C GLY A 144 -0.60 -8.35 -14.51
N TRP A 145 -1.67 -8.11 -15.27
CA TRP A 145 -2.76 -9.04 -15.58
C TRP A 145 -3.21 -8.93 -17.03
#